data_AF-A0A8S0TGG9-F1
#
_entry.id   AF-A0A8S0TGG9-F1
#
_cell.length_a   1.000
_cell.length_b   1.000
_cell.length_c   1.000
_cell.angle_alpha   90.00
_cell.angle_beta   90.00
_cell.angle_gamma   90.00
#
_symmetry.space_group_name_H-M   'P 1'
#
loop_
_entity.id
_entity.type
_entity.pdbx_description
1 polymer ?
#
loop_
_entity_poly.entity_id
_entity_poly.type
_entity_poly.pdbx_seq_one_letter_code
_entity_poly.pdbx_strand_id
1 'polypeptide(L)'
;MSAVNITNVAVLDNPASFLSPFQFEISYECVSPLKDDLEWKLIYVGSAEDETYDQLLESVLVGPVNVGNYRFVLQADAPDPSKIREEDIIGVTVLLLTCSYMGQEFVRVGYYVNNDYDAEQLREEPPQKILIDRIQRNILTDKPRVTKFPINFYPENNESGDQGPQPESATDEEQLPSPNNEGEP
;
A
#
# COMPACT_ATOMS: atom_id res chain seq x y z
N MET A 1 1.29 17.10 7.05
CA MET A 1 1.42 16.16 8.18
C MET A 1 0.62 14.92 7.83
N SER A 2 1.12 13.71 8.12
CA SER A 2 0.37 12.47 7.84
C SER A 2 -0.88 12.40 8.73
N ALA A 3 -2.04 12.00 8.18
CA ALA A 3 -3.26 11.80 8.95
C ALA A 3 -3.22 10.52 9.81
N VAL A 4 -2.32 9.60 9.46
CA VAL A 4 -2.15 8.30 10.12
C VAL A 4 -0.67 8.09 10.43
N ASN A 5 -0.38 7.66 11.65
CA ASN A 5 0.95 7.33 12.13
C ASN A 5 0.97 5.91 12.67
N ILE A 6 1.77 5.02 12.06
CA ILE A 6 2.03 3.69 12.63
C ILE A 6 2.86 3.88 13.90
N THR A 7 2.37 3.35 15.03
CA THR A 7 3.03 3.45 16.33
C THR A 7 3.82 2.18 16.65
N ASN A 8 3.30 1.00 16.28
CA ASN A 8 3.98 -0.27 16.46
C ASN A 8 3.52 -1.32 15.43
N VAL A 9 4.41 -2.22 15.05
CA VAL A 9 4.10 -3.42 14.26
C VAL A 9 4.82 -4.60 14.91
N ALA A 10 4.08 -5.42 15.63
CA ALA A 10 4.62 -6.61 16.28
C ALA A 10 4.38 -7.84 15.41
N VAL A 11 5.46 -8.57 15.09
CA VAL A 11 5.37 -9.86 14.41
C VAL A 11 5.12 -10.93 15.47
N LEU A 12 4.03 -11.66 15.31
CA LEU A 12 3.65 -12.77 16.18
C LEU A 12 4.11 -14.08 15.54
N ASP A 13 4.32 -15.12 16.36
CA ASP A 13 4.70 -16.46 15.92
C ASP A 13 5.95 -16.47 15.00
N ASN A 14 7.09 -16.04 15.55
CA ASN A 14 8.35 -15.92 14.83
C ASN A 14 9.53 -16.39 15.71
N PRO A 15 10.43 -17.25 15.22
CA PRO A 15 10.42 -17.92 13.91
C PRO A 15 9.35 -19.03 13.82
N ALA A 16 8.89 -19.34 12.60
CA ALA A 16 7.84 -20.34 12.35
C ALA A 16 8.13 -21.17 11.09
N SER A 17 7.35 -22.23 10.84
CA SER A 17 7.46 -22.98 9.58
C SER A 17 7.11 -22.08 8.39
N PHE A 18 7.75 -22.30 7.25
CA PHE A 18 7.49 -21.55 6.01
C PHE A 18 6.00 -21.52 5.63
N LEU A 19 5.30 -22.64 5.82
CA LEU A 19 3.88 -22.81 5.51
C LEU A 19 2.94 -22.28 6.59
N SER A 20 3.47 -21.80 7.72
CA SER A 20 2.65 -21.21 8.78
C SER A 20 2.18 -19.81 8.39
N PRO A 21 0.93 -19.43 8.73
CA PRO A 21 0.42 -18.09 8.48
C PRO A 21 1.32 -17.01 9.07
N PHE A 22 1.28 -15.83 8.45
CA PHE A 22 1.84 -14.61 9.02
C PHE A 22 0.84 -13.99 9.98
N GLN A 23 1.33 -13.42 11.09
CA GLN A 23 0.51 -12.72 12.06
C GLN A 23 1.20 -11.42 12.48
N PHE A 24 0.54 -10.29 12.23
CA PHE A 24 1.03 -8.96 12.53
C PHE A 24 0.04 -8.24 13.44
N GLU A 25 0.43 -7.87 14.66
CA GLU A 25 -0.32 -6.92 15.47
C GLU A 25 0.10 -5.50 15.10
N ILE A 26 -0.80 -4.78 14.42
CA ILE A 26 -0.57 -3.44 13.91
C ILE A 26 -1.23 -2.44 14.84
N SER A 27 -0.46 -1.47 15.33
CA SER A 27 -0.94 -0.34 16.12
C SER A 27 -0.68 0.96 15.39
N TYR A 28 -1.70 1.81 15.29
CA TYR A 28 -1.59 3.12 14.63
C TYR A 28 -2.46 4.17 15.30
N GLU A 29 -2.06 5.43 15.13
CA GLU A 29 -2.79 6.60 15.56
C GLU A 29 -3.37 7.32 14.34
N CYS A 30 -4.65 7.64 14.38
CA CYS A 30 -5.31 8.52 13.44
C CYS A 30 -5.46 9.90 14.09
N VAL A 31 -4.81 10.92 13.53
CA VAL A 31 -4.78 12.29 14.11
C VAL A 31 -5.87 13.20 13.51
N SER A 32 -6.53 12.75 12.45
CA SER A 32 -7.56 13.51 11.74
C SER A 32 -8.50 12.55 11.02
N PRO A 33 -9.83 12.76 11.07
CA PRO A 33 -10.81 11.77 10.63
C PRO A 33 -10.74 11.53 9.12
N LEU A 34 -10.74 10.26 8.72
CA LEU A 34 -10.73 9.82 7.34
C LEU A 34 -12.12 9.34 6.93
N LYS A 35 -12.57 9.79 5.75
CA LYS A 35 -13.90 9.45 5.21
C LYS A 35 -13.93 8.06 4.59
N ASP A 36 -12.84 7.70 3.91
CA ASP A 36 -12.67 6.44 3.21
C ASP A 36 -11.83 5.45 4.04
N ASP A 37 -11.72 4.23 3.54
CA ASP A 37 -11.01 3.15 4.21
C ASP A 37 -9.49 3.27 4.01
N LEU A 38 -8.75 2.88 5.05
CA LEU A 38 -7.35 2.51 4.92
C LEU A 38 -7.25 1.09 4.36
N GLU A 39 -6.42 0.90 3.35
CA GLU A 39 -6.14 -0.42 2.79
C GLU A 39 -4.77 -0.89 3.28
N TRP A 40 -4.77 -1.97 4.05
CA TRP A 40 -3.57 -2.64 4.55
C TRP A 40 -3.29 -3.86 3.71
N LYS A 41 -2.08 -3.97 3.16
CA LYS A 41 -1.67 -5.13 2.35
C LYS A 41 -0.42 -5.76 2.92
N LEU A 42 -0.41 -7.10 2.96
CA LEU A 42 0.79 -7.88 3.21
C LEU A 42 1.25 -8.53 1.90
N ILE A 43 2.48 -8.21 1.49
CA ILE A 43 3.05 -8.64 0.21
C ILE A 43 4.34 -9.39 0.50
N TYR A 44 4.50 -10.55 -0.09
CA TYR A 44 5.73 -11.36 -0.04
C TYR A 44 6.49 -11.21 -1.34
N VAL A 45 7.77 -10.85 -1.26
CA VAL A 45 8.63 -10.71 -2.44
C VAL A 45 9.10 -12.09 -2.88
N GLY A 46 8.60 -12.55 -4.04
CA GLY A 46 8.90 -13.89 -4.56
C GLY A 46 10.22 -13.97 -5.33
N SER A 47 10.78 -12.82 -5.73
CA SER A 47 12.13 -12.72 -6.29
C SER A 47 12.67 -11.31 -6.10
N ALA A 48 13.96 -11.18 -5.78
CA ALA A 48 14.59 -9.87 -5.63
C ALA A 48 14.76 -9.12 -6.97
N GLU A 49 14.70 -9.84 -8.09
CA GLU A 49 14.96 -9.30 -9.43
C GLU A 49 13.69 -9.02 -10.23
N ASP A 50 12.54 -9.56 -9.80
CA ASP A 50 11.33 -9.61 -10.61
C ASP A 50 10.07 -9.55 -9.75
N GLU A 51 9.47 -8.35 -9.73
CA GLU A 51 8.24 -8.06 -8.98
C GLU A 51 7.02 -8.86 -9.48
N THR A 52 7.09 -9.52 -10.64
CA THR A 52 5.98 -10.38 -11.10
C THR A 52 5.79 -11.63 -10.25
N TYR A 53 6.79 -11.99 -9.44
CA TYR A 53 6.72 -13.06 -8.45
C TYR A 53 6.18 -12.59 -7.10
N ASP A 54 5.93 -11.29 -6.92
CA ASP A 54 5.38 -10.75 -5.68
C ASP A 54 3.96 -11.29 -5.46
N GLN A 55 3.72 -11.77 -4.24
CA GLN A 55 2.45 -12.34 -3.85
C GLN A 55 1.76 -11.44 -2.85
N LEU A 56 0.60 -10.90 -3.21
CA LEU A 56 -0.31 -10.28 -2.27
C LEU A 56 -0.92 -11.38 -1.41
N LEU A 57 -0.49 -11.48 -0.15
CA LEU A 57 -0.95 -12.50 0.79
C LEU A 57 -2.28 -12.14 1.42
N GLU A 58 -2.47 -10.86 1.75
CA GLU A 58 -3.70 -10.37 2.37
C GLU A 58 -3.93 -8.89 2.06
N SER A 59 -5.20 -8.48 1.99
CA SER A 59 -5.64 -7.10 1.77
C SER A 59 -6.88 -6.80 2.61
N VAL A 60 -6.74 -5.97 3.63
CA VAL A 60 -7.83 -5.61 4.57
C VAL A 60 -8.14 -4.12 4.49
N LEU A 61 -9.43 -3.81 4.41
CA LEU A 61 -9.95 -2.45 4.51
C LEU A 61 -10.35 -2.13 5.95
N VAL A 62 -9.93 -0.98 6.45
CA VAL A 62 -10.26 -0.47 7.79
C VAL A 62 -10.79 0.94 7.65
N GLY A 63 -12.11 1.11 7.79
CA GLY A 63 -12.72 2.43 7.85
C GLY A 63 -14.25 2.39 8.00
N PRO A 64 -14.88 3.59 8.05
CA PRO A 64 -14.23 4.91 8.15
C PRO A 64 -13.46 5.08 9.47
N VAL A 65 -12.35 5.85 9.45
CA VAL A 65 -11.42 5.94 10.59
C VAL A 65 -11.56 7.29 11.31
N ASN A 66 -12.04 7.26 12.55
CA ASN A 66 -12.10 8.46 13.41
C ASN A 66 -10.76 8.72 14.10
N VAL A 67 -10.60 9.92 14.66
CA VAL A 67 -9.44 10.25 15.49
C VAL A 67 -9.33 9.29 16.67
N GLY A 68 -8.15 8.72 16.88
CA GLY A 68 -7.91 7.78 17.98
C GLY A 68 -6.74 6.84 17.75
N ASN A 69 -6.54 5.94 18.73
CA ASN A 69 -5.55 4.88 18.66
C ASN A 69 -6.24 3.56 18.32
N TYR A 70 -5.71 2.85 17.33
CA TYR A 70 -6.26 1.61 16.83
C TYR A 70 -5.22 0.50 16.93
N ARG A 71 -5.72 -0.72 17.12
CA ARG A 71 -4.92 -1.92 17.11
C ARG A 71 -5.73 -3.08 16.57
N PHE A 72 -5.15 -3.85 15.66
CA PHE A 72 -5.76 -5.07 15.12
C PHE A 72 -4.68 -6.08 14.75
N VAL A 73 -5.09 -7.34 14.57
CA VAL A 73 -4.23 -8.41 14.08
C VAL A 73 -4.55 -8.65 12.60
N LEU A 74 -3.55 -8.49 11.75
CA LEU A 74 -3.57 -8.90 10.35
C LEU A 74 -2.99 -10.31 10.27
N GLN A 75 -3.79 -11.26 9.80
CA GLN A 75 -3.35 -12.63 9.56
C GLN A 75 -3.42 -12.91 8.06
N ALA A 76 -2.40 -13.57 7.52
CA ALA A 76 -2.33 -13.93 6.10
C ALA A 76 -1.76 -15.34 5.94
N ASP A 77 -2.23 -16.08 4.94
CA ASP A 77 -1.66 -17.39 4.62
C ASP A 77 -0.21 -17.25 4.11
N ALA A 78 0.54 -18.36 4.13
CA ALA A 78 1.89 -18.40 3.57
C ALA A 78 1.87 -18.18 2.04
N PRO A 79 2.96 -17.66 1.43
CA PRO A 79 3.05 -17.57 -0.02
C PRO A 79 2.96 -18.95 -0.66
N ASP A 80 2.45 -19.00 -1.88
CA ASP A 80 2.45 -20.20 -2.70
C ASP A 80 3.89 -20.48 -3.18
N PRO A 81 4.54 -21.58 -2.74
CA PRO A 81 5.91 -21.88 -3.12
C PRO A 81 6.08 -22.08 -4.64
N SER A 82 5.01 -22.47 -5.36
CA SER A 82 5.08 -22.68 -6.81
C SER A 82 5.17 -21.39 -7.63
N LYS A 83 4.92 -20.24 -6.98
CA LYS A 83 5.01 -18.90 -7.57
C LYS A 83 6.21 -18.12 -7.07
N ILE A 84 7.19 -18.80 -6.47
CA ILE A 84 8.49 -18.25 -6.07
C ILE A 84 9.52 -18.87 -7.00
N ARG A 85 10.54 -18.10 -7.40
CA ARG A 85 11.66 -18.70 -8.13
C ARG A 85 12.36 -19.72 -7.22
N GLU A 86 12.71 -20.88 -7.76
CA GLU A 86 13.22 -22.00 -6.95
C GLU A 86 14.49 -21.58 -6.17
N GLU A 87 15.36 -20.80 -6.81
CA GLU A 87 16.56 -20.21 -6.23
C GLU A 87 16.30 -19.19 -5.09
N ASP A 88 15.11 -18.58 -5.04
CA ASP A 88 14.74 -17.54 -4.07
C ASP A 88 13.92 -18.08 -2.88
N ILE A 89 13.59 -19.39 -2.87
CA ILE A 89 12.83 -20.01 -1.77
C ILE A 89 13.68 -20.07 -0.48
N ILE A 90 14.95 -20.46 -0.59
CA ILE A 90 15.91 -20.53 0.51
C ILE A 90 16.79 -19.27 0.48
N GLY A 91 17.07 -18.71 1.64
CA GLY A 91 17.87 -17.51 1.81
C GLY A 91 17.03 -16.31 2.24
N VAL A 92 17.49 -15.11 1.89
CA VAL A 92 16.91 -13.87 2.36
C VAL A 92 15.99 -13.28 1.30
N THR A 93 14.75 -13.00 1.69
CA THR A 93 13.79 -12.21 0.91
C THR A 93 13.19 -11.08 1.77
N VAL A 94 12.17 -10.40 1.24
CA VAL A 94 11.51 -9.26 1.86
C VAL A 94 10.00 -9.51 1.99
N LEU A 95 9.45 -9.08 3.12
CA LEU A 95 8.01 -8.99 3.34
C LEU A 95 7.63 -7.52 3.53
N LEU A 96 6.60 -7.07 2.84
CA LEU A 96 6.16 -5.68 2.82
C LEU A 96 4.76 -5.57 3.44
N LEU A 97 4.63 -4.79 4.50
CA LEU A 97 3.35 -4.30 4.99
C LEU A 97 3.14 -2.88 4.45
N THR A 98 2.14 -2.68 3.60
CA THR A 98 1.79 -1.36 3.07
C THR A 98 0.47 -0.87 3.65
N CYS A 99 0.33 0.45 3.74
CA CYS A 99 -0.94 1.10 4.05
C CYS A 99 -1.18 2.21 3.03
N SER A 100 -2.37 2.17 2.45
CA SER A 100 -2.83 3.09 1.41
C SER A 100 -4.11 3.77 1.84
N TYR A 101 -4.32 5.00 1.36
CA TYR A 101 -5.57 5.73 1.50
C TYR A 101 -5.99 6.26 0.13
N MET A 102 -7.24 6.02 -0.27
CA MET A 102 -7.74 6.38 -1.61
C MET A 102 -6.84 5.85 -2.74
N GLY A 103 -6.32 4.62 -2.60
CA GLY A 103 -5.42 3.99 -3.57
C GLY A 103 -4.00 4.56 -3.62
N GLN A 104 -3.66 5.54 -2.78
CA GLN A 104 -2.31 6.09 -2.66
C GLN A 104 -1.60 5.51 -1.44
N GLU A 105 -0.52 4.77 -1.68
CA GLU A 105 0.34 4.26 -0.61
C GLU A 105 1.05 5.43 0.09
N PHE A 106 0.96 5.49 1.42
CA PHE A 106 1.63 6.53 2.21
C PHE A 106 2.67 5.98 3.19
N VAL A 107 2.63 4.68 3.48
CA VAL A 107 3.64 4.02 4.31
C VAL A 107 3.85 2.58 3.90
N ARG A 108 5.12 2.18 3.95
CA ARG A 108 5.60 0.82 3.71
C ARG A 108 6.56 0.43 4.80
N VAL A 109 6.32 -0.73 5.42
CA VAL A 109 7.19 -1.34 6.42
C VAL A 109 7.72 -2.64 5.83
N GLY A 110 9.01 -2.66 5.51
CA GLY A 110 9.70 -3.84 4.98
C GLY A 110 10.44 -4.61 6.07
N TYR A 111 10.30 -5.92 6.07
CA TYR A 111 11.05 -6.84 6.90
C TYR A 111 11.91 -7.74 6.03
N TYR A 112 13.14 -8.00 6.45
CA TYR A 112 13.90 -9.13 5.90
C TYR A 112 13.34 -10.42 6.46
N VAL A 113 13.21 -11.42 5.61
CA VAL A 113 12.79 -12.76 5.95
C VAL A 113 13.89 -13.72 5.56
N ASN A 114 14.42 -14.47 6.51
CA ASN A 114 15.38 -15.52 6.25
C ASN A 114 14.67 -16.87 6.27
N ASN A 115 14.66 -17.56 5.14
CA ASN A 115 14.15 -18.91 5.00
C ASN A 115 15.33 -19.87 4.98
N ASP A 116 15.38 -20.80 5.91
CA ASP A 116 16.47 -21.76 6.00
C ASP A 116 15.93 -23.12 6.46
N TYR A 117 16.69 -24.20 6.25
CA TYR A 117 16.28 -25.51 6.75
C TYR A 117 16.32 -25.56 8.28
N ASP A 118 15.33 -26.23 8.87
CA ASP A 118 15.23 -26.45 10.32
C ASP A 118 16.38 -27.29 10.88
N ALA A 119 16.89 -28.24 10.10
CA ALA A 119 17.96 -29.16 10.46
C ALA A 119 19.33 -28.68 9.93
N GLU A 120 20.36 -28.73 10.78
CA GLU A 120 21.74 -28.37 10.41
C GLU A 120 22.30 -29.20 9.25
N GLN A 121 21.99 -30.50 9.21
CA GLN A 121 22.47 -31.39 8.14
C GLN A 121 21.93 -30.98 6.77
N LEU A 122 20.68 -30.50 6.70
CA LEU A 122 20.08 -30.01 5.45
C LEU A 122 20.66 -28.65 5.04
N ARG A 123 21.26 -27.89 5.96
CA ARG A 123 21.93 -26.62 5.67
C ARG A 123 23.35 -26.84 5.14
N GLU A 124 24.08 -27.78 5.73
CA GLU A 124 25.43 -28.14 5.29
C GLU A 124 25.42 -28.89 3.95
N GLU A 125 24.46 -29.81 3.77
CA GLU A 125 24.29 -30.60 2.55
C GLU A 125 22.85 -30.44 2.02
N PRO A 126 22.54 -29.32 1.34
CA PRO A 126 21.20 -29.08 0.82
C PRO A 126 20.80 -30.13 -0.23
N PRO A 127 19.59 -30.68 -0.13
CA PRO A 127 19.10 -31.66 -1.10
C PRO A 127 18.93 -31.02 -2.47
N GLN A 128 19.04 -31.83 -3.54
CA GLN A 128 18.82 -31.34 -4.92
C GLN A 128 17.42 -30.78 -5.15
N LYS A 129 16.42 -31.32 -4.44
CA LYS A 129 15.04 -30.85 -4.50
C LYS A 129 14.68 -30.18 -3.18
N ILE A 130 14.12 -28.98 -3.26
CA ILE A 130 13.71 -28.22 -2.08
C ILE A 130 12.62 -28.96 -1.30
N LEU A 131 12.82 -29.06 0.02
CA LEU A 131 11.89 -29.69 0.96
C LEU A 131 11.13 -28.61 1.73
N ILE A 132 10.05 -28.07 1.16
CA ILE A 132 9.28 -26.95 1.72
C ILE A 132 8.86 -27.17 3.18
N ASP A 133 8.44 -28.40 3.52
CA ASP A 133 8.00 -28.76 4.88
C ASP A 133 9.11 -28.69 5.95
N ARG A 134 10.38 -28.60 5.52
CA ARG A 134 11.56 -28.49 6.39
C ARG A 134 12.12 -27.08 6.45
N ILE A 135 11.45 -26.11 5.83
CA ILE A 135 11.90 -24.72 5.83
C ILE A 135 11.29 -24.02 7.05
N GLN A 136 12.17 -23.36 7.81
CA GLN A 136 11.81 -22.42 8.85
C GLN A 136 12.03 -20.99 8.33
N ARG A 137 11.03 -20.16 8.57
CA ARG A 137 11.03 -18.72 8.29
C ARG A 137 11.36 -17.95 9.56
N ASN A 138 12.31 -17.02 9.45
CA ASN A 138 12.62 -16.05 10.50
C ASN A 138 12.52 -14.62 9.94
N ILE A 139 11.57 -13.85 10.48
CA ILE A 139 11.35 -12.44 10.15
C ILE A 139 12.24 -11.59 11.07
N LEU A 140 13.12 -10.77 10.49
CA LEU A 140 14.05 -9.93 11.24
C LEU A 140 13.32 -8.67 11.73
N THR A 141 12.83 -8.71 12.97
CA THR A 141 12.01 -7.66 13.58
C THR A 141 12.79 -6.47 14.14
N ASP A 142 14.10 -6.60 14.38
CA ASP A 142 14.90 -5.56 15.04
C ASP A 142 15.18 -4.34 14.15
N LYS A 143 15.14 -4.50 12.83
CA LYS A 143 15.53 -3.46 11.86
C LYS A 143 14.53 -3.36 10.70
N PRO A 144 13.24 -3.04 10.97
CA PRO A 144 12.29 -2.83 9.91
C PRO A 144 12.70 -1.60 9.09
N ARG A 145 12.51 -1.68 7.77
CA ARG A 145 12.72 -0.56 6.85
C ARG A 145 11.39 0.17 6.66
N VAL A 146 11.27 1.36 7.26
CA VAL A 146 10.07 2.18 7.13
C VAL A 146 10.30 3.26 6.08
N THR A 147 9.49 3.22 5.02
CA THR A 147 9.43 4.25 3.97
C THR A 147 8.10 4.95 4.04
N LYS A 148 8.11 6.29 3.99
CA LYS A 148 6.90 7.12 3.99
C LYS A 148 6.80 7.90 2.69
N PHE A 149 5.62 7.93 2.10
CA PHE A 149 5.32 8.65 0.88
C PHE A 149 4.34 9.78 1.21
N PRO A 150 4.62 11.02 0.77
CA PRO A 150 3.68 12.12 0.98
C PRO A 150 2.45 11.92 0.07
N ILE A 151 1.26 11.95 0.66
CA ILE A 151 -0.02 11.92 -0.06
C ILE A 151 -0.94 13.04 0.42
N ASN A 152 -1.97 13.36 -0.38
CA ASN A 152 -3.04 14.24 0.06
C ASN A 152 -4.20 13.43 0.66
N PHE A 153 -4.38 13.51 1.98
CA PHE A 153 -5.49 12.87 2.70
C PHE A 153 -6.82 13.63 2.56
N TYR A 154 -6.77 14.89 2.14
CA TYR A 154 -7.92 15.76 1.96
C TYR A 154 -7.82 16.45 0.60
N PRO A 155 -8.01 15.72 -0.51
CA PRO A 155 -8.23 16.37 -1.79
C PRO A 155 -9.42 17.31 -1.62
N GLU A 156 -9.20 18.61 -1.83
CA GLU A 156 -10.33 19.52 -2.00
C GLU A 156 -11.12 18.98 -3.19
N ASN A 157 -12.43 18.72 -2.99
CA ASN A 157 -13.32 18.41 -4.09
C ASN A 157 -13.29 19.62 -5.04
N ASN A 158 -12.43 19.59 -6.05
CA ASN A 158 -12.53 20.47 -7.21
C ASN A 158 -13.70 19.99 -8.06
N GLU A 159 -14.90 20.03 -7.48
CA GLU A 159 -16.16 20.16 -8.19
C GLU A 159 -16.59 21.63 -8.12
N SER A 160 -15.68 22.54 -8.46
CA SER A 160 -16.03 23.88 -8.89
C SER A 160 -16.03 23.85 -10.41
N GLY A 161 -17.22 23.65 -10.98
CA GLY A 161 -17.46 24.01 -12.36
C GLY A 161 -17.19 25.50 -12.58
N ASP A 162 -16.62 25.80 -13.74
CA ASP A 162 -16.76 27.05 -14.49
C ASP A 162 -16.34 28.37 -13.81
N GLN A 163 -15.17 28.90 -14.17
CA GLN A 163 -15.02 29.97 -15.16
C GLN A 163 -13.54 30.36 -15.26
N GLY A 164 -12.90 29.98 -16.37
CA GLY A 164 -11.67 30.63 -16.80
C GLY A 164 -11.97 32.11 -17.10
N PRO A 165 -11.01 33.03 -16.92
CA PRO A 165 -11.26 34.44 -17.20
C PRO A 165 -11.56 34.62 -18.70
N GLN A 166 -12.81 34.96 -19.03
CA GLN A 166 -13.16 35.50 -20.33
C GLN A 166 -12.43 36.84 -20.53
N PRO A 167 -11.78 37.08 -21.68
CA PRO A 167 -11.30 38.40 -22.00
C PRO A 167 -12.50 39.32 -22.29
N GLU A 168 -12.59 40.42 -21.53
CA GLU A 168 -13.56 41.50 -21.74
C GLU A 168 -13.41 42.10 -23.14
N SER A 169 -14.43 41.92 -23.97
CA SER A 169 -14.62 42.67 -25.20
C SER A 169 -15.10 44.08 -24.86
N ALA A 170 -14.25 45.08 -25.07
CA ALA A 170 -14.62 46.49 -25.02
C ALA A 170 -15.58 46.81 -26.18
N THR A 171 -16.83 47.10 -25.82
CA THR A 171 -17.81 47.79 -26.67
C THR A 171 -17.65 49.29 -26.48
N ASP A 172 -17.24 50.01 -27.53
CA ASP A 172 -17.50 51.45 -27.65
C ASP A 172 -18.85 51.64 -28.35
N GLU A 173 -19.79 52.26 -27.64
CA GLU A 173 -21.06 52.77 -28.16
C GLU A 173 -20.82 54.12 -28.86
N GLU A 174 -21.32 54.27 -30.10
CA GLU A 174 -21.80 55.56 -30.57
C GLU A 174 -23.25 55.43 -31.05
N GLN A 175 -24.08 56.33 -30.53
CA GLN A 175 -25.54 56.30 -30.47
C GLN A 175 -26.23 57.02 -31.64
N LEU A 176 -27.24 56.34 -32.20
CA LEU A 176 -28.62 56.81 -32.52
C LEU A 176 -28.86 57.78 -33.71
N PRO A 177 -30.10 57.93 -34.24
CA PRO A 177 -31.23 56.98 -34.36
C PRO A 177 -31.99 56.99 -35.74
N SER A 178 -32.69 55.88 -36.03
CA SER A 178 -34.04 55.62 -36.63
C SER A 178 -34.82 56.63 -37.51
N PRO A 179 -35.99 56.29 -38.11
CA PRO A 179 -36.45 55.08 -38.86
C PRO A 179 -37.23 55.45 -40.17
N ASN A 180 -37.53 54.48 -41.05
CA ASN A 180 -38.90 54.10 -41.49
C ASN A 180 -38.94 53.34 -42.82
N ASN A 181 -40.02 52.57 -42.90
CA ASN A 181 -40.38 51.54 -43.86
C ASN A 181 -41.17 52.11 -45.08
N GLU A 182 -41.24 51.29 -46.14
CA GLU A 182 -42.27 51.22 -47.20
C GLU A 182 -42.23 52.16 -48.43
N GLY A 183 -42.29 51.52 -49.62
CA GLY A 183 -43.00 52.05 -50.80
C GLY A 183 -42.28 51.95 -52.15
N GLU A 184 -42.59 50.89 -52.92
CA GLU A 184 -42.56 50.87 -54.40
C GLU A 184 -43.48 51.96 -55.01
N PRO A 185 -43.51 52.22 -56.34
CA PRO A 185 -43.01 51.40 -57.47
C PRO A 185 -41.94 52.04 -58.37
#